data_AF-A0A7J2K8T6-F1
#
_entry.id   AF-A0A7J2K8T6-F1
#
_cell.length_a   1.000
_cell.length_b   1.000
_cell.length_c   1.000
_cell.angle_alpha   90.00
_cell.angle_beta   90.00
_cell.angle_gamma   90.00
#
_symmetry.space_group_name_H-M   'P 1'
#
loop_
_entity.id
_entity.type
_entity.pdbx_description
1 polymer ?
#
loop_
_entity_poly.entity_id
_entity_poly.type
_entity_poly.pdbx_seq_one_letter_code
_entity_poly.pdbx_strand_id
1 'polypeptide(L)'
;MELILYVKGEDSEKLRKILLEDETVSKANVVFKDAKVLGKEGYYVRVLGSEEQCKKALELSKDLAEEVTGAEREKVISILREEDERMLSGFSGIFR
;
A
#
# COMPACT_ATOMS: atom_id res chain seq x y z
N MET A 1 -12.89 1.93 -4.87
CA MET A 1 -12.64 1.65 -3.45
C MET A 1 -11.15 1.73 -3.19
N GLU A 2 -10.78 2.09 -1.97
CA GLU A 2 -9.38 2.22 -1.56
C GLU A 2 -9.21 1.58 -0.19
N LEU A 3 -8.25 0.67 -0.09
CA LEU A 3 -7.89 -0.05 1.12
C LEU A 3 -6.41 0.24 1.45
N ILE A 4 -6.12 0.46 2.73
CA ILE A 4 -4.77 0.63 3.24
C ILE A 4 -4.52 -0.47 4.27
N LEU A 5 -3.46 -1.23 4.07
CA LEU A 5 -3.00 -2.29 4.96
C LEU A 5 -1.60 -1.94 5.45
N TYR A 6 -1.26 -2.35 6.66
CA TYR A 6 0.09 -2.26 7.20
C TYR A 6 0.63 -3.66 7.43
N VAL A 7 1.78 -3.96 6.84
CA VAL A 7 2.47 -5.26 6.98
C VAL A 7 3.85 -5.04 7.55
N LYS A 8 4.28 -5.92 8.45
CA LYS A 8 5.66 -5.90 8.96
C LYS A 8 6.66 -6.26 7.85
N GLY A 9 7.90 -5.80 7.98
CA GLY A 9 8.93 -6.06 6.98
C GLY A 9 9.12 -7.54 6.66
N GLU A 10 9.07 -8.39 7.70
CA GLU A 10 9.20 -9.85 7.60
C GLU A 10 8.10 -10.54 6.77
N ASP A 11 6.86 -10.06 6.86
CA ASP A 11 5.70 -10.62 6.15
C ASP A 11 5.42 -9.92 4.81
N SER A 12 6.11 -8.81 4.52
CA SER A 12 5.83 -7.95 3.38
C SER A 12 6.02 -8.64 2.03
N GLU A 13 7.10 -9.42 1.87
CA GLU A 13 7.38 -10.17 0.65
C GLU A 13 6.35 -11.29 0.44
N LYS A 14 5.98 -11.96 1.52
CA LYS A 14 4.97 -13.03 1.50
C LYS A 14 3.61 -12.48 1.10
N LEU A 15 3.20 -11.38 1.72
CA LEU A 15 1.95 -10.70 1.39
C LEU A 15 1.95 -10.21 -0.05
N ARG A 16 3.07 -9.62 -0.52
CA ARG A 16 3.22 -9.19 -1.91
C ARG A 16 2.97 -10.32 -2.88
N LYS A 17 3.56 -11.50 -2.62
CA LYS A 17 3.32 -12.68 -3.45
C LYS A 17 1.85 -13.07 -3.47
N ILE A 18 1.23 -13.22 -2.31
CA ILE A 18 -0.18 -13.65 -2.20
C ILE A 18 -1.11 -12.68 -2.94
N LEU A 19 -0.92 -11.36 -2.79
CA LEU A 19 -1.78 -10.36 -3.44
C LEU A 19 -1.56 -10.30 -4.96
N LEU A 20 -0.32 -10.51 -5.44
CA LEU A 20 0.00 -10.47 -6.87
C LEU A 20 -0.25 -11.79 -7.59
N GLU A 21 -0.26 -12.92 -6.89
CA GLU A 21 -0.60 -14.23 -7.44
C GLU A 21 -2.12 -14.47 -7.51
N ASP A 22 -2.92 -13.72 -6.74
CA ASP A 22 -4.38 -13.81 -6.79
C ASP A 22 -4.95 -13.18 -8.07
N GLU A 23 -5.82 -13.89 -8.79
CA GLU A 23 -6.37 -13.47 -10.09
C GLU A 23 -7.26 -12.22 -10.02
N THR A 24 -7.81 -11.88 -8.85
CA THR A 24 -8.71 -10.75 -8.66
C THR A 24 -7.93 -9.53 -8.17
N VAL A 25 -7.08 -9.72 -7.15
CA VAL A 25 -6.29 -8.64 -6.54
C VAL A 25 -5.15 -8.20 -7.45
N SER A 26 -4.53 -9.10 -8.20
CA SER A 26 -3.47 -8.74 -9.17
C SER A 26 -3.93 -7.78 -10.27
N LYS A 27 -5.24 -7.76 -10.57
CA LYS A 27 -5.86 -6.82 -11.52
C LYS A 27 -6.14 -5.45 -10.90
N ALA A 28 -6.00 -5.31 -9.57
CA ALA A 28 -6.12 -4.04 -8.87
C ALA A 28 -4.81 -3.27 -8.91
N ASN A 29 -4.86 -1.98 -8.62
CA ASN A 29 -3.66 -1.19 -8.44
C ASN A 29 -3.15 -1.37 -7.00
N VAL A 30 -2.15 -2.23 -6.83
CA VAL A 30 -1.52 -2.53 -5.54
C VAL A 30 -0.18 -1.81 -5.44
N VAL A 31 -0.08 -0.86 -4.50
CA VAL A 31 1.12 -0.07 -4.26
C VAL A 31 1.68 -0.42 -2.89
N PHE A 32 2.96 -0.81 -2.84
CA PHE A 32 3.69 -1.02 -1.59
C PHE A 32 4.58 0.19 -1.34
N LYS A 33 4.47 0.80 -0.17
CA LYS A 33 5.32 1.91 0.27
C LYS A 33 5.98 1.58 1.60
N ASP A 34 7.25 1.92 1.74
CA ASP A 34 7.95 1.83 3.02
C ASP A 34 7.22 2.63 4.11
N ALA A 35 6.94 1.98 5.23
CA ALA A 35 6.38 2.63 6.43
C ALA A 35 7.40 3.53 7.15
N LYS A 36 8.68 3.49 6.72
CA LYS A 36 9.75 4.34 7.24
C LYS A 36 9.43 5.84 7.10
N VAL A 37 8.67 6.21 6.07
CA VAL A 37 8.21 7.60 5.86
C VAL A 37 7.32 8.11 7.00
N LEU A 38 6.70 7.18 7.74
CA LEU A 38 5.87 7.42 8.91
C LEU A 38 6.57 7.02 10.22
N GLY A 39 7.87 6.69 10.17
CA GLY A 39 8.64 6.25 11.34
C GLY A 39 8.28 4.86 11.84
N LYS A 40 7.59 4.03 11.05
CA LYS A 40 7.31 2.62 11.37
C LYS A 40 8.22 1.69 10.58
N GLU A 41 8.52 0.52 11.15
CA GLU A 41 9.23 -0.56 10.43
C GLU A 41 8.23 -1.43 9.69
N GLY A 42 8.41 -1.61 8.37
CA GLY A 42 7.49 -2.38 7.53
C GLY A 42 7.01 -1.62 6.31
N TYR A 43 5.85 -2.02 5.77
CA TYR A 43 5.30 -1.50 4.52
C TYR A 43 3.81 -1.21 4.65
N TYR A 44 3.38 -0.10 4.04
CA TYR A 44 1.98 0.17 3.77
C TYR A 44 1.62 -0.35 2.38
N VAL A 45 0.53 -1.10 2.30
CA VAL A 45 -0.02 -1.63 1.05
C VAL A 45 -1.31 -0.87 0.75
N ARG A 46 -1.30 -0.10 -0.33
CA ARG A 46 -2.48 0.60 -0.84
C ARG A 46 -3.06 -0.19 -1.99
N VAL A 47 -4.28 -0.65 -1.82
CA VAL A 47 -5.04 -1.35 -2.86
C VAL A 47 -6.14 -0.41 -3.36
N LEU A 48 -6.02 -0.03 -4.63
CA LEU A 48 -6.98 0.78 -5.35
C LEU A 48 -7.67 -0.08 -6.40
N GLY A 49 -8.98 -0.28 -6.24
CA GLY A 49 -9.75 -1.11 -7.14
C GLY A 49 -11.24 -1.14 -6.84
N SER A 50 -11.91 -2.14 -7.38
CA SER A 50 -13.31 -2.46 -7.09
C SER A 50 -13.47 -2.94 -5.64
N GLU A 51 -14.71 -2.90 -5.14
CA GLU A 51 -15.03 -3.41 -3.80
C GLU A 51 -14.62 -4.88 -3.62
N GLU A 52 -14.88 -5.72 -4.63
CA GLU A 52 -14.52 -7.13 -4.61
C GLU A 52 -13.01 -7.35 -4.45
N GLN A 53 -12.21 -6.56 -5.16
CA GLN A 53 -10.75 -6.63 -5.07
C GLN A 53 -10.25 -6.20 -3.69
N CYS A 54 -10.83 -5.14 -3.12
CA CYS A 54 -10.47 -4.68 -1.78
C CYS A 54 -10.86 -5.72 -0.72
N LYS A 55 -12.07 -6.30 -0.80
CA LYS A 55 -12.51 -7.37 0.11
C LYS A 55 -11.58 -8.58 0.04
N LYS A 56 -11.24 -9.02 -1.18
CA LYS A 56 -10.34 -10.16 -1.38
C LYS A 56 -8.94 -9.89 -0.83
N ALA A 57 -8.39 -8.71 -1.10
CA ALA A 57 -7.10 -8.30 -0.56
C ALA A 57 -7.10 -8.25 0.97
N LEU A 58 -8.18 -7.74 1.58
CA LEU A 58 -8.34 -7.75 3.03
C LEU A 58 -8.36 -9.18 3.57
N GLU A 59 -9.12 -10.10 2.97
CA GLU A 59 -9.17 -11.49 3.42
C GLU A 59 -7.82 -12.21 3.33
N LEU A 60 -7.10 -12.04 2.21
CA LEU A 60 -5.78 -12.63 2.01
C LEU A 60 -4.72 -12.06 2.94
N SER A 61 -4.94 -10.84 3.44
CA SER A 61 -3.99 -10.12 4.27
C SER A 61 -4.28 -10.19 5.76
N LYS A 62 -5.45 -10.69 6.20
CA LYS A 62 -5.83 -10.77 7.63
C LYS A 62 -4.78 -11.41 8.54
N ASP A 63 -4.06 -12.41 8.06
CA ASP A 63 -3.03 -13.13 8.83
C ASP A 63 -1.64 -12.48 8.76
N LEU A 64 -1.43 -11.52 7.85
CA LEU A 64 -0.11 -10.94 7.55
C LEU A 64 -0.05 -9.42 7.72
N ALA A 65 -1.19 -8.73 7.64
CA ALA A 65 -1.30 -7.29 7.65
C ALA A 65 -2.51 -6.83 8.47
N GLU A 66 -2.40 -5.61 8.99
CA GLU A 66 -3.45 -4.96 9.75
C GLU A 66 -4.16 -3.91 8.88
N GLU A 67 -5.49 -3.90 8.94
CA GLU A 67 -6.28 -2.88 8.26
C GLU A 67 -6.12 -1.54 8.94
N VAL A 68 -5.66 -0.55 8.19
CA VAL A 68 -5.49 0.81 8.69
C VAL A 68 -6.78 1.58 8.43
N THR A 69 -7.51 1.90 9.50
CA THR A 69 -8.80 2.60 9.44
C THR A 69 -8.77 3.93 10.20
N GLY A 70 -9.80 4.77 10.00
CA GLY A 70 -9.97 6.03 10.70
C GLY A 70 -8.88 7.08 10.41
N ALA A 71 -8.48 7.82 11.44
CA ALA A 71 -7.55 8.95 11.31
C ALA A 71 -6.12 8.53 10.89
N GLU A 72 -5.70 7.30 11.21
CA GLU A 72 -4.40 6.80 10.74
C GLU A 72 -4.40 6.63 9.22
N ARG A 73 -5.50 6.12 8.65
CA ARG A 73 -5.64 5.93 7.21
C ARG A 73 -5.47 7.23 6.43
N GLU A 74 -6.15 8.30 6.87
CA GLU A 74 -6.08 9.60 6.20
C GLU A 74 -4.66 10.20 6.25
N LYS A 75 -3.98 10.07 7.40
CA LYS A 75 -2.58 10.49 7.53
C LYS A 75 -1.67 9.74 6.56
N VAL A 76 -1.81 8.41 6.50
CA VAL A 76 -1.02 7.57 5.60
C VAL A 76 -1.27 8.00 4.15
N ILE A 77 -2.53 8.13 3.72
CA ILE A 77 -2.87 8.54 2.35
C ILE A 77 -2.29 9.92 2.01
N SER A 78 -2.39 10.89 2.91
CA SER A 78 -1.84 12.23 2.70
C SER A 78 -0.33 12.17 2.48
N ILE A 79 0.40 11.46 3.35
CA ILE A 79 1.85 11.33 3.27
C ILE A 79 2.25 10.57 2.00
N LEU A 80 1.54 9.50 1.64
CA LEU A 80 1.78 8.75 0.40
C LEU A 80 1.63 9.66 -0.82
N ARG A 81 0.58 10.49 -0.88
CA ARG A 81 0.37 11.44 -1.97
C ARG A 81 1.46 12.51 -2.01
N GLU A 82 1.82 13.10 -0.88
CA GLU A 82 2.88 14.11 -0.80
C GLU A 82 4.26 13.54 -1.18
N GLU A 83 4.53 12.28 -0.86
CA GLU A 83 5.72 11.56 -1.31
C GLU A 83 5.71 11.31 -2.83
N ASP A 84 4.57 10.86 -3.39
CA ASP A 84 4.42 10.69 -4.83
C ASP A 84 4.61 12.03 -5.58
N GLU A 85 4.05 13.13 -5.08
CA GLU A 85 4.21 14.47 -5.65
C GLU A 85 5.65 15.00 -5.54
N ARG A 86 6.33 14.74 -4.42
CA ARG A 86 7.75 15.09 -4.25
C ARG A 86 8.65 14.29 -5.18
N MET A 87 8.38 13.00 -5.38
CA MET A 87 9.10 12.19 -6.36
C MET A 87 8.89 12.67 -7.80
N LEU A 88 7.65 13.04 -8.16
CA LEU A 88 7.32 13.62 -9.46
C LEU A 88 7.99 14.99 -9.67
N SER A 89 8.04 15.83 -8.63
CA SER A 89 8.67 17.15 -8.69
C SER A 89 10.20 17.07 -8.71
N GLY A 90 10.80 16.07 -8.05
CA GLY A 90 12.24 15.78 -8.09
C GLY A 90 12.73 15.26 -9.45
N PHE A 91 11.84 14.69 -10.26
CA PHE A 91 12.16 14.20 -11.60
C PHE A 91 12.36 15.31 -12.64
N SER A 92 11.99 16.56 -12.35
CA SER A 92 12.26 17.70 -13.24
C SER A 92 13.73 18.15 -13.22
N GLY A 93 14.59 17.57 -12.38
CA GLY A 93 15.98 18.00 -12.19
C GLY A 93 17.06 17.14 -12.87
N ILE A 94 16.72 16.00 -13.49
CA ILE A 94 17.72 15.04 -14.03
C ILE A 94 17.77 15.02 -15.57
N PHE A 95 16.99 15.87 -16.23
CA PHE A 95 17.19 16.17 -17.66
C PHE A 95 17.74 17.59 -17.81
N ARG A 96 19.03 17.77 -17.53
CA ARG A 96 19.83 18.86 -18.11
C ARG A 96 21.21 18.36 -18.47
#